data_AF-A0A290Z8Y0-F1
#
_entry.id   AF-A0A290Z8Y0-F1
#
_cell.length_a   1.000
_cell.length_b   1.000
_cell.length_c   1.000
_cell.angle_alpha   90.00
_cell.angle_beta   90.00
_cell.angle_gamma   90.00
#
_symmetry.space_group_name_H-M   'P 1'
#
loop_
_entity.id
_entity.type
_entity.pdbx_description
1 polymer ?
#
loop_
_entity_poly.entity_id
_entity_poly.type
_entity_poly.pdbx_seq_one_letter_code
_entity_poly.pdbx_strand_id
1 'polypeptide(L)'
;MALIAAVGAAVGVLSLLVAFSDRVRGDGGEASASGSAALSGSATNRPGVVSGGAAACGDPTPADGVLVVFRAPCGGVVDGPVAVVELDVPAYPAEGALVLVARELTGPDGVPHERPPVRALTPVDAGTADPGRGGPGGWARAVPVGEEGVCTRSGRVELLLYLLAGPGGAEARGWRAGGEVSVPRDAKRLGSVALTRSDRGC
;
A
#
# COMPACT_ATOMS: atom_id res chain seq x y z
N MET A 1 52.85 -7.96 29.72
CA MET A 1 52.69 -7.15 28.49
C MET A 1 51.59 -6.13 28.79
N ALA A 2 51.91 -4.84 28.99
CA ALA A 2 51.93 -3.75 27.99
C ALA A 2 50.55 -3.59 27.29
N LEU A 3 49.88 -2.44 27.16
CA LEU A 3 50.19 -1.01 27.29
C LEU A 3 48.82 -0.22 27.22
N ILE A 4 48.65 0.86 28.02
CA ILE A 4 48.18 2.24 27.67
C ILE A 4 46.96 2.43 26.71
N ALA A 5 45.84 3.02 27.20
CA ALA A 5 45.30 4.40 27.01
C ALA A 5 44.71 4.73 25.60
N ALA A 6 43.45 5.18 25.45
CA ALA A 6 42.82 6.51 25.66
C ALA A 6 42.60 7.33 24.36
N VAL A 7 41.59 8.22 24.38
CA VAL A 7 41.33 9.39 23.47
C VAL A 7 40.67 9.06 22.10
N GLY A 8 39.69 9.79 21.54
CA GLY A 8 38.97 11.03 21.86
C GLY A 8 38.25 11.61 20.61
N ALA A 9 37.41 12.63 20.83
CA ALA A 9 36.91 13.68 19.90
C ALA A 9 36.09 13.29 18.63
N ALA A 10 34.80 13.63 18.50
CA ALA A 10 34.18 14.94 18.24
C ALA A 10 34.35 15.46 16.79
N VAL A 11 33.26 15.55 16.01
CA VAL A 11 33.03 16.58 14.96
C VAL A 11 31.52 16.80 14.80
N GLY A 12 31.07 18.04 15.02
CA GLY A 12 29.74 18.50 14.67
C GLY A 12 29.66 19.03 13.25
N VAL A 13 28.44 19.14 12.71
CA VAL A 13 28.14 20.09 11.63
C VAL A 13 26.80 20.77 11.94
N LEU A 14 26.87 22.09 11.94
CA LEU A 14 25.82 23.08 12.16
C LEU A 14 25.38 23.65 10.79
N SER A 15 24.13 24.11 10.72
CA SER A 15 23.55 25.07 9.72
C SER A 15 23.02 24.43 8.42
N LEU A 16 21.85 24.79 7.88
CA LEU A 16 21.35 26.15 7.64
C LEU A 16 19.81 26.24 7.67
N LEU A 17 19.32 27.37 8.20
CA LEU A 17 18.00 27.97 8.00
C LEU A 17 17.85 28.50 6.57
N VAL A 18 16.68 28.33 5.96
CA VAL A 18 16.15 29.26 4.96
C VAL A 18 14.66 29.46 5.24
N ALA A 19 14.33 30.64 5.77
CA ALA A 19 12.99 31.21 5.79
C ALA A 19 12.89 32.19 4.62
N PHE A 20 11.86 32.07 3.80
CA PHE A 20 11.42 33.15 2.91
C PHE A 20 10.00 33.54 3.29
N SER A 21 9.88 34.74 3.87
CA SER A 21 8.63 35.49 3.94
C SER A 21 8.59 36.39 2.72
N ASP A 22 7.50 36.36 1.97
CA ASP A 22 7.13 37.50 1.12
C ASP A 22 5.69 37.90 1.40
N ARG A 23 5.56 39.09 1.99
CA ARG A 23 4.29 39.81 2.15
C ARG A 23 4.17 40.72 0.93
N VAL A 24 3.10 40.57 0.16
CA VAL A 24 2.67 41.63 -0.77
C VAL A 24 1.40 42.26 -0.23
N ARG A 25 1.56 43.55 0.09
CA ARG A 25 0.55 44.51 0.51
C ARG A 25 0.12 45.30 -0.72
N GLY A 26 -1.19 45.41 -0.96
CA GLY A 26 -1.77 46.27 -2.00
C GLY A 26 -3.17 46.70 -1.59
N ASP A 27 -3.28 47.96 -1.18
CA ASP A 27 -4.51 48.72 -0.90
C ASP A 27 -5.11 49.29 -2.19
N GLY A 28 -6.44 49.45 -2.26
CA GLY A 28 -7.08 50.31 -3.26
C GLY A 28 -8.57 50.07 -3.56
N GLY A 29 -9.46 50.86 -2.93
CA GLY A 29 -10.46 51.68 -3.63
C GLY A 29 -11.78 51.10 -4.17
N GLU A 30 -12.84 51.22 -3.35
CA GLU A 30 -14.20 51.79 -3.59
C GLU A 30 -15.13 51.44 -4.79
N ALA A 31 -16.42 51.30 -4.42
CA ALA A 31 -17.68 51.62 -5.12
C ALA A 31 -18.57 50.50 -5.75
N SER A 32 -19.70 50.28 -5.06
CA SER A 32 -21.08 49.95 -5.48
C SER A 32 -21.41 49.51 -6.92
N ALA A 33 -22.12 48.37 -7.07
CA ALA A 33 -23.53 48.28 -7.52
C ALA A 33 -23.91 46.86 -8.04
N SER A 34 -25.20 46.55 -7.87
CA SER A 34 -25.97 45.37 -8.28
C SER A 34 -25.77 44.89 -9.73
N GLY A 35 -25.87 43.58 -9.97
CA GLY A 35 -26.15 43.03 -11.30
C GLY A 35 -25.87 41.52 -11.44
N SER A 36 -26.94 40.71 -11.49
CA SER A 36 -26.87 39.31 -11.94
C SER A 36 -26.52 39.23 -13.43
N ALA A 37 -25.52 38.44 -13.81
CA ALA A 37 -25.51 37.60 -15.02
C ALA A 37 -24.17 36.85 -15.17
N ALA A 38 -24.27 35.61 -15.64
CA ALA A 38 -23.20 34.66 -15.87
C ALA A 38 -22.16 35.11 -16.91
N LEU A 39 -20.94 34.57 -16.82
CA LEU A 39 -20.21 33.86 -17.92
C LEU A 39 -18.77 33.52 -17.52
N SER A 40 -18.43 32.24 -17.69
CA SER A 40 -17.13 31.62 -17.95
C SER A 40 -15.82 32.39 -17.65
N GLY A 41 -14.99 31.82 -16.77
CA GLY A 41 -13.61 32.26 -16.59
C GLY A 41 -12.73 31.30 -15.78
N SER A 42 -12.21 30.27 -16.46
CA SER A 42 -10.93 29.59 -16.21
C SER A 42 -10.44 29.45 -14.75
N ALA A 43 -10.83 28.37 -14.07
CA ALA A 43 -10.11 27.92 -12.88
C ALA A 43 -8.93 27.04 -13.33
N THR A 44 -7.74 27.61 -13.28
CA THR A 44 -6.48 26.86 -13.30
C THR A 44 -6.48 25.88 -12.13
N ASN A 45 -6.77 24.62 -12.40
CA ASN A 45 -6.59 23.50 -11.47
C ASN A 45 -5.10 23.36 -11.16
N ARG A 46 -4.61 24.12 -10.17
CA ARG A 46 -3.41 23.72 -9.43
C ARG A 46 -3.74 22.43 -8.68
N PRO A 47 -2.89 21.39 -8.73
CA PRO A 47 -3.11 20.20 -7.93
C PRO A 47 -3.09 20.60 -6.45
N GLY A 48 -4.21 20.37 -5.77
CA GLY A 48 -4.25 20.44 -4.31
C GLY A 48 -3.26 19.42 -3.74
N VAL A 49 -2.44 19.87 -2.80
CA VAL A 49 -1.62 18.98 -1.97
C VAL A 49 -2.56 18.02 -1.23
N VAL A 50 -2.54 16.75 -1.61
CA VAL A 50 -3.25 15.68 -0.89
C VAL A 50 -2.38 15.29 0.31
N SER A 51 -2.47 16.06 1.39
CA SER A 51 -1.88 15.67 2.68
C SER A 51 -2.84 14.78 3.44
N GLY A 52 -2.46 13.51 3.64
CA GLY A 52 -3.12 12.62 4.60
C GLY A 52 -3.25 11.16 4.17
N GLY A 53 -2.25 10.56 3.52
CA GLY A 53 -2.25 9.10 3.34
C GLY A 53 -2.15 8.40 4.71
N ALA A 54 -3.05 7.47 5.02
CA ALA A 54 -3.04 6.66 6.23
C ALA A 54 -1.64 6.07 6.50
N ALA A 55 -1.11 6.15 7.73
CA ALA A 55 0.25 5.69 8.02
C ALA A 55 0.47 4.23 7.62
N ALA A 56 1.68 3.92 7.15
CA ALA A 56 2.09 2.57 6.79
C ALA A 56 1.96 1.61 7.98
N CYS A 57 1.49 0.40 7.71
CA CYS A 57 1.22 -0.63 8.71
C CYS A 57 2.47 -1.44 9.11
N GLY A 58 3.58 -1.24 8.42
CA GLY A 58 4.84 -1.93 8.65
C GLY A 58 5.96 -1.30 7.83
N ASP A 59 7.20 -1.69 8.13
CA ASP A 59 8.36 -1.21 7.38
C ASP A 59 8.42 -1.89 6.00
N PRO A 60 8.74 -1.14 4.93
CA PRO A 60 8.99 -1.76 3.64
C PRO A 60 10.10 -2.79 3.75
N THR A 61 9.90 -3.98 3.17
CA THR A 61 11.00 -4.92 2.96
C THR A 61 11.55 -4.69 1.56
N PRO A 62 12.76 -4.09 1.42
CA PRO A 62 13.36 -3.91 0.12
C PRO A 62 13.78 -5.27 -0.46
N ALA A 63 13.40 -5.54 -1.71
CA ALA A 63 13.86 -6.70 -2.46
C ALA A 63 14.11 -6.31 -3.91
N ASP A 64 15.32 -6.56 -4.44
CA ASP A 64 15.70 -6.25 -5.83
C ASP A 64 15.39 -4.81 -6.29
N GLY A 65 15.55 -3.83 -5.40
CA GLY A 65 15.23 -2.43 -5.70
C GLY A 65 13.73 -2.10 -5.69
N VAL A 66 12.88 -3.05 -5.32
CA VAL A 66 11.44 -2.85 -5.11
C VAL A 66 11.19 -2.42 -3.66
N LEU A 67 10.39 -1.37 -3.50
CA LEU A 67 9.88 -0.91 -2.22
C LEU A 67 8.35 -0.89 -2.31
N VAL A 68 7.68 -1.67 -1.48
CA VAL A 68 6.22 -1.66 -1.37
C VAL A 68 5.82 -1.77 0.09
N VAL A 69 4.80 -1.02 0.49
CA VAL A 69 4.32 -0.97 1.87
C VAL A 69 2.81 -1.08 1.93
N PHE A 70 2.29 -1.89 2.85
CA PHE A 70 0.86 -1.89 3.17
C PHE A 70 0.48 -0.61 3.92
N ARG A 71 -0.54 0.10 3.40
CA ARG A 71 -1.17 1.27 4.03
C ARG A 71 -2.51 0.91 4.66
N ALA A 72 -3.20 -0.05 4.06
CA ALA A 72 -4.37 -0.70 4.63
C ALA A 72 -4.54 -2.11 4.04
N PRO A 73 -5.17 -3.04 4.77
CA PRO A 73 -5.39 -2.97 6.21
C PRO A 73 -4.06 -3.12 6.97
N CYS A 74 -4.01 -2.67 8.23
CA CYS A 74 -2.87 -2.90 9.13
C CYS A 74 -3.01 -4.15 10.00
N GLY A 75 -3.96 -5.01 9.64
CA GLY A 75 -4.42 -6.13 10.43
C GLY A 75 -5.75 -5.81 11.13
N GLY A 76 -6.11 -6.64 12.09
CA GLY A 76 -7.34 -6.48 12.87
C GLY A 76 -8.53 -7.22 12.26
N VAL A 77 -9.73 -6.72 12.51
CA VAL A 77 -10.99 -7.36 12.12
C VAL A 77 -11.56 -6.69 10.88
N VAL A 78 -11.94 -7.50 9.90
CA VAL A 78 -12.71 -7.07 8.73
C VAL A 78 -14.13 -7.63 8.86
N ASP A 79 -15.12 -6.75 8.70
CA ASP A 79 -16.53 -7.11 8.66
C ASP A 79 -16.90 -7.51 7.23
N GLY A 80 -17.29 -8.77 7.03
CA GLY A 80 -17.66 -9.30 5.73
C GLY A 80 -16.54 -10.01 4.94
N PRO A 81 -16.86 -10.53 3.74
CA PRO A 81 -15.96 -11.36 2.93
C PRO A 81 -14.91 -10.57 2.13
N VAL A 82 -14.90 -9.24 2.20
CA VAL A 82 -14.07 -8.37 1.35
C VAL A 82 -13.28 -7.38 2.20
N ALA A 83 -11.98 -7.25 1.93
CA ALA A 83 -11.12 -6.23 2.50
C ALA A 83 -10.65 -5.26 1.41
N VAL A 84 -10.54 -3.97 1.76
CA VAL A 84 -9.86 -3.00 0.91
C VAL A 84 -8.37 -3.02 1.25
N VAL A 85 -7.54 -3.33 0.26
CA VAL A 85 -6.08 -3.33 0.38
C VAL A 85 -5.53 -2.11 -0.33
N GLU A 86 -4.67 -1.37 0.36
CA GLU A 86 -3.96 -0.20 -0.13
C GLU A 86 -2.46 -0.41 0.05
N LEU A 87 -1.71 -0.21 -1.02
CA LEU A 87 -0.27 -0.32 -1.10
C LEU A 87 0.31 1.04 -1.52
N ASP A 88 1.41 1.41 -0.88
CA ASP A 88 2.33 2.43 -1.39
C ASP A 88 3.42 1.73 -2.20
N VAL A 89 3.64 2.15 -3.44
CA VAL A 89 4.57 1.55 -4.40
C VAL A 89 5.52 2.63 -4.94
N PRO A 90 6.50 3.10 -4.15
CA PRO A 90 7.44 4.13 -4.58
C PRO A 90 8.33 3.72 -5.77
N ALA A 91 8.58 2.41 -5.91
CA ALA A 91 9.34 1.86 -7.01
C ALA A 91 8.73 0.52 -7.45
N TYR A 92 8.22 0.48 -8.68
CA TYR A 92 7.69 -0.74 -9.29
C TYR A 92 8.83 -1.54 -9.95
N PRO A 93 8.84 -2.88 -9.85
CA PRO A 93 9.88 -3.69 -10.50
C PRO A 93 9.91 -3.50 -12.02
N ALA A 94 11.11 -3.34 -12.58
CA ALA A 94 11.31 -3.31 -14.03
C ALA A 94 10.99 -4.66 -14.69
N GLU A 95 11.27 -5.77 -13.99
CA GLU A 95 11.04 -7.14 -14.43
C GLU A 95 10.24 -7.94 -13.40
N GLY A 96 9.43 -8.89 -13.88
CA GLY A 96 8.58 -9.72 -13.02
C GLY A 96 7.18 -9.14 -12.78
N ALA A 97 6.52 -9.61 -11.72
CA ALA A 97 5.18 -9.22 -11.33
C ALA A 97 5.05 -9.15 -9.81
N LEU A 98 4.37 -8.09 -9.34
CA LEU A 98 3.89 -8.01 -7.97
C LEU A 98 2.53 -8.70 -7.89
N VAL A 99 2.37 -9.61 -6.93
CA VAL A 99 1.11 -10.33 -6.72
C VAL A 99 0.70 -10.36 -5.27
N LEU A 100 -0.60 -10.20 -5.05
CA LEU A 100 -1.22 -10.38 -3.76
C LEU A 100 -1.92 -11.74 -3.72
N VAL A 101 -1.64 -12.51 -2.67
CA VAL A 101 -2.30 -13.79 -2.38
C VAL A 101 -2.86 -13.78 -0.96
N ALA A 102 -3.89 -14.59 -0.72
CA ALA A 102 -4.47 -14.83 0.60
C ALA A 102 -4.11 -16.24 1.06
N ARG A 103 -3.56 -16.38 2.26
CA ARG A 103 -3.36 -17.66 2.94
C ARG A 103 -4.40 -17.82 4.03
N GLU A 104 -5.30 -18.79 3.89
CA GLU A 104 -6.39 -19.03 4.85
C GLU A 104 -5.84 -19.83 6.02
N LEU A 105 -5.65 -19.16 7.16
CA LEU A 105 -5.05 -19.75 8.35
C LEU A 105 -6.05 -20.62 9.12
N THR A 106 -7.32 -20.22 9.12
CA THR A 106 -8.42 -20.94 9.76
C THR A 106 -9.66 -20.95 8.87
N GLY A 107 -10.53 -21.94 9.09
CA GLY A 107 -11.87 -21.98 8.50
C GLY A 107 -12.82 -20.94 9.11
N PRO A 108 -14.09 -20.90 8.65
CA PRO A 108 -15.09 -19.90 9.06
C PRO A 108 -15.41 -19.88 10.58
N ASP A 109 -15.21 -21.02 11.23
CA ASP A 109 -15.42 -21.25 12.67
C ASP A 109 -14.17 -20.98 13.52
N GLY A 110 -13.06 -20.59 12.90
CA GLY A 110 -11.78 -20.33 13.56
C GLY A 110 -10.93 -21.58 13.77
N VAL A 111 -11.33 -22.74 13.25
CA VAL A 111 -10.51 -23.96 13.32
C VAL A 111 -9.31 -23.84 12.36
N PRO A 112 -8.06 -24.01 12.85
CA PRO A 112 -6.88 -23.92 12.00
C PRO A 112 -6.86 -24.98 10.90
N HIS A 113 -6.40 -24.58 9.71
CA HIS A 113 -6.11 -25.54 8.65
C HIS A 113 -4.80 -26.26 8.92
N GLU A 114 -4.78 -27.59 8.78
CA GLU A 114 -3.53 -28.37 8.83
C GLU A 114 -2.56 -27.95 7.73
N ARG A 115 -3.08 -27.67 6.53
CA ARG A 115 -2.37 -27.08 5.40
C ARG A 115 -3.16 -25.87 4.90
N PRO A 116 -2.80 -24.65 5.34
CA PRO A 116 -3.45 -23.42 4.90
C PRO A 116 -3.47 -23.30 3.37
N PRO A 117 -4.65 -23.28 2.71
CA PRO A 117 -4.72 -23.05 1.28
C PRO A 117 -4.28 -21.61 0.97
N VAL A 118 -3.69 -21.43 -0.20
CA VAL A 118 -3.26 -20.11 -0.70
C VAL A 118 -4.04 -19.80 -1.96
N ARG A 119 -4.76 -18.69 -1.96
CA ARG A 119 -5.57 -18.23 -3.09
C ARG A 119 -4.95 -17.01 -3.74
N ALA A 120 -4.91 -17.00 -5.06
CA ALA A 120 -4.54 -15.80 -5.80
C ALA A 120 -5.63 -14.74 -5.61
N LEU A 121 -5.25 -13.50 -5.31
CA LEU A 121 -6.20 -12.39 -5.26
C LEU A 121 -6.14 -11.60 -6.55
N THR A 122 -4.98 -11.01 -6.82
CA THR A 122 -4.79 -10.12 -7.95
C THR A 122 -3.31 -9.82 -8.15
N PRO A 123 -2.85 -9.63 -9.40
CA PRO A 123 -1.65 -8.87 -9.64
C PRO A 123 -1.84 -7.41 -9.19
N VAL A 124 -0.76 -6.78 -8.74
CA VAL A 124 -0.69 -5.31 -8.64
C VAL A 124 -0.38 -4.83 -10.05
N ASP A 125 -1.19 -3.92 -10.59
CA ASP A 125 -1.04 -3.49 -11.98
C ASP A 125 -0.02 -2.35 -12.10
N ALA A 126 0.97 -2.51 -12.98
CA ALA A 126 2.03 -1.51 -13.17
C ALA A 126 1.48 -0.20 -13.74
N GLY A 127 0.48 -0.23 -14.62
CA GLY A 127 -0.08 0.99 -15.22
C GLY A 127 -0.70 1.93 -14.18
N THR A 128 -1.25 1.37 -13.11
CA THR A 128 -1.85 2.11 -12.00
C THR A 128 -0.94 2.26 -10.79
N ALA A 129 0.10 1.45 -10.64
CA ALA A 129 0.99 1.53 -9.47
C ALA A 129 2.33 2.21 -9.75
N ASP A 130 2.88 2.14 -10.97
CA ASP A 130 4.25 2.56 -11.29
C ASP A 130 4.35 4.08 -11.54
N PRO A 131 5.02 4.87 -10.67
CA PRO A 131 5.23 6.29 -10.90
C PRO A 131 5.96 6.60 -12.21
N GLY A 132 6.89 5.73 -12.61
CA GLY A 132 7.70 5.92 -13.82
C GLY A 132 6.89 5.76 -15.12
N ARG A 133 5.72 5.10 -15.05
CA ARG A 133 4.77 4.95 -16.17
C ARG A 133 3.57 5.89 -16.09
N GLY A 134 3.58 6.83 -15.14
CA GLY A 134 2.49 7.78 -14.91
C GLY A 134 1.41 7.29 -13.94
N GLY A 135 1.66 6.21 -13.22
CA GLY A 135 0.79 5.76 -12.13
C GLY A 135 0.90 6.67 -10.89
N PRO A 136 -0.09 6.66 -9.98
CA PRO A 136 -0.09 7.40 -8.72
C PRO A 136 0.98 6.99 -7.69
N GLY A 137 1.77 5.94 -7.93
CA GLY A 137 2.71 5.42 -6.93
C GLY A 137 2.04 4.68 -5.77
N GLY A 138 0.74 4.40 -5.88
CA GLY A 138 -0.02 3.62 -4.93
C GLY A 138 -1.03 2.75 -5.66
N TRP A 139 -1.49 1.70 -4.99
CA TRP A 139 -2.44 0.76 -5.55
C TRP A 139 -3.49 0.40 -4.51
N ALA A 140 -4.76 0.45 -4.88
CA ALA A 140 -5.86 0.13 -3.99
C ALA A 140 -6.87 -0.81 -4.67
N ARG A 141 -7.32 -1.85 -3.96
CA ARG A 141 -8.33 -2.77 -4.48
C ARG A 141 -9.10 -3.47 -3.37
N ALA A 142 -10.40 -3.68 -3.61
CA ALA A 142 -11.22 -4.60 -2.84
C ALA A 142 -10.88 -6.05 -3.24
N VAL A 143 -10.48 -6.88 -2.27
CA VAL A 143 -10.09 -8.27 -2.48
C VAL A 143 -10.91 -9.22 -1.59
N PRO A 144 -11.27 -10.41 -2.10
CA PRO A 144 -11.96 -11.40 -1.30
C PRO A 144 -11.02 -11.98 -0.25
N VAL A 145 -11.40 -11.89 1.02
CA VAL A 145 -10.69 -12.44 2.19
C VAL A 145 -11.43 -13.64 2.80
N GLY A 146 -12.48 -14.09 2.11
CA GLY A 146 -13.21 -15.32 2.35
C GLY A 146 -14.34 -15.47 1.33
N GLU A 147 -15.12 -16.53 1.47
CA GLU A 147 -16.22 -16.82 0.56
C GLU A 147 -17.48 -15.98 0.89
N GLU A 148 -18.08 -15.38 -0.14
CA GLU A 148 -19.32 -14.62 -0.04
C GLU A 148 -20.50 -15.55 0.32
N GLY A 149 -21.38 -15.09 1.21
CA GLY A 149 -22.52 -15.88 1.69
C GLY A 149 -22.18 -16.97 2.72
N VAL A 150 -20.91 -17.25 2.99
CA VAL A 150 -20.49 -18.16 4.07
C VAL A 150 -20.40 -17.40 5.39
N CYS A 151 -21.18 -17.82 6.37
CA CYS A 151 -21.18 -17.22 7.71
C CYS A 151 -19.87 -17.53 8.46
N THR A 152 -19.09 -16.48 8.75
CA THR A 152 -17.79 -16.56 9.42
C THR A 152 -17.81 -15.85 10.77
N ARG A 153 -17.43 -16.55 11.84
CA ARG A 153 -17.35 -15.95 13.19
C ARG A 153 -15.96 -15.44 13.53
N SER A 154 -14.93 -16.17 13.11
CA SER A 154 -13.54 -15.96 13.56
C SER A 154 -12.49 -16.44 12.55
N GLY A 155 -12.83 -16.41 11.26
CA GLY A 155 -11.92 -16.85 10.19
C GLY A 155 -10.69 -15.97 10.10
N ARG A 156 -9.50 -16.56 9.93
CA ARG A 156 -8.24 -15.83 9.84
C ARG A 156 -7.58 -16.02 8.49
N VAL A 157 -7.15 -14.91 7.89
CA VAL A 157 -6.43 -14.89 6.63
C VAL A 157 -5.15 -14.07 6.78
N GLU A 158 -4.10 -14.47 6.08
CA GLU A 158 -2.89 -13.67 5.92
C GLU A 158 -2.78 -13.23 4.45
N LEU A 159 -2.82 -11.92 4.23
CA LEU A 159 -2.50 -11.33 2.94
C LEU A 159 -0.99 -11.31 2.79
N LEU A 160 -0.49 -11.80 1.66
CA LEU A 160 0.93 -11.90 1.36
C LEU A 160 1.21 -11.21 0.03
N LEU A 161 2.15 -10.26 0.03
CA LEU A 161 2.63 -9.60 -1.18
C LEU A 161 3.95 -10.25 -1.60
N TYR A 162 4.03 -10.66 -2.86
CA TYR A 162 5.21 -11.26 -3.45
C TYR A 162 5.67 -10.53 -4.71
N LEU A 163 6.98 -10.52 -4.90
CA LEU A 163 7.63 -10.30 -6.20
C LEU A 163 7.97 -11.66 -6.82
N LEU A 164 7.47 -11.90 -8.03
CA LEU A 164 7.82 -13.08 -8.83
C LEU A 164 8.61 -12.62 -10.06
N ALA A 165 9.83 -13.11 -10.19
CA ALA A 165 10.70 -12.83 -11.33
C ALA A 165 10.56 -13.91 -12.42
N GLY A 166 11.04 -13.61 -13.63
CA GLY A 166 11.19 -14.59 -14.71
C GLY A 166 9.91 -15.40 -15.02
N PRO A 167 10.00 -16.73 -15.16
CA PRO A 167 8.85 -17.60 -15.47
C PRO A 167 7.72 -17.53 -14.45
N GLY A 168 8.05 -17.41 -13.15
CA GLY A 168 7.04 -17.30 -12.10
C GLY A 168 6.19 -16.04 -12.24
N GLY A 169 6.79 -14.92 -12.67
CA GLY A 169 6.06 -13.69 -12.96
C GLY A 169 5.12 -13.81 -14.17
N ALA A 170 5.48 -14.59 -15.17
CA ALA A 170 4.60 -14.87 -16.32
C ALA A 170 3.43 -15.78 -15.93
N GLU A 171 3.70 -16.81 -15.13
CA GLU A 171 2.66 -17.71 -14.60
C GLU A 171 1.65 -16.96 -13.73
N ALA A 172 2.13 -16.10 -12.84
CA ALA A 172 1.29 -15.30 -11.94
C ALA A 172 0.27 -14.43 -12.67
N ARG A 173 0.60 -13.93 -13.87
CA ARG A 173 -0.33 -13.14 -14.70
C ARG A 173 -1.52 -13.97 -15.22
N GLY A 174 -1.38 -15.29 -15.27
CA GLY A 174 -2.44 -16.23 -15.65
C GLY A 174 -3.30 -16.71 -14.48
N TRP A 175 -2.96 -16.36 -13.23
CA TRP A 175 -3.73 -16.80 -12.08
C TRP A 175 -5.13 -16.18 -12.07
N ARG A 176 -6.12 -17.01 -11.74
CA ARG A 176 -7.51 -16.56 -11.57
C ARG A 176 -7.72 -16.14 -10.12
N ALA A 177 -8.35 -14.98 -9.91
CA ALA A 177 -8.75 -14.52 -8.59
C ALA A 177 -9.62 -15.58 -7.88
N GLY A 178 -9.33 -15.88 -6.62
CA GLY A 178 -9.98 -16.91 -5.80
C GLY A 178 -9.50 -18.35 -6.06
N GLY A 179 -8.75 -18.59 -7.13
CA GLY A 179 -8.16 -19.90 -7.42
C GLY A 179 -7.05 -20.25 -6.45
N GLU A 180 -7.01 -21.50 -5.99
CA GLU A 180 -5.90 -22.01 -5.20
C GLU A 180 -4.61 -22.05 -6.05
N VAL A 181 -3.51 -21.56 -5.50
CA VAL A 181 -2.22 -21.44 -6.17
C VAL A 181 -1.09 -21.93 -5.29
N SER A 182 -0.05 -22.45 -5.92
CA SER A 182 1.23 -22.71 -5.26
C SER A 182 2.18 -21.57 -5.59
N VAL A 183 2.58 -20.80 -4.57
CA VAL A 183 3.56 -19.73 -4.76
C VAL A 183 4.92 -20.35 -5.11
N PRO A 184 5.57 -19.96 -6.23
CA PRO A 184 6.88 -20.46 -6.61
C PRO A 184 7.93 -20.26 -5.51
N ARG A 185 8.89 -21.20 -5.41
CA ARG A 185 9.89 -21.19 -4.33
C ARG A 185 10.86 -20.01 -4.39
N ASP A 186 11.05 -19.45 -5.58
CA ASP A 186 11.89 -18.30 -5.87
C ASP A 186 11.15 -16.95 -5.68
N ALA A 187 9.86 -16.98 -5.33
CA ALA A 187 9.09 -15.78 -5.03
C ALA A 187 9.65 -15.07 -3.79
N LYS A 188 9.85 -13.75 -3.91
CA LYS A 188 10.35 -12.91 -2.81
C LYS A 188 9.18 -12.28 -2.08
N ARG A 189 9.01 -12.61 -0.80
CA ARG A 189 7.96 -12.00 0.03
C ARG A 189 8.36 -10.57 0.39
N LEU A 190 7.48 -9.61 0.06
CA LEU A 190 7.71 -8.18 0.32
C LEU A 190 6.99 -7.68 1.58
N GLY A 191 5.89 -8.35 1.97
CA GLY A 191 5.14 -7.98 3.16
C GLY A 191 4.00 -8.94 3.44
N SER A 192 3.45 -8.86 4.65
CA SER A 192 2.24 -9.58 5.01
C SER A 192 1.37 -8.81 6.00
N VAL A 193 0.08 -9.08 5.96
CA VAL A 193 -0.91 -8.54 6.90
C VAL A 193 -1.89 -9.65 7.28
N ALA A 194 -2.02 -9.90 8.58
CA ALA A 194 -2.99 -10.88 9.09
C ALA A 194 -4.31 -10.20 9.47
N LEU A 195 -5.42 -10.75 9.00
CA LEU A 195 -6.77 -10.27 9.25
C LEU A 195 -7.60 -11.36 9.92
N THR A 196 -8.59 -10.92 10.70
CA THR A 196 -9.67 -11.75 11.20
C THR A 196 -10.95 -11.32 10.52
N ARG A 197 -11.57 -12.20 9.75
CA ARG A 197 -12.91 -12.03 9.21
C ARG A 197 -13.93 -12.38 10.29
N SER A 198 -14.93 -11.52 10.43
CA SER A 198 -16.12 -11.78 11.24
C SER A 198 -17.31 -11.17 10.53
N ASP A 199 -18.35 -11.95 10.24
CA ASP A 199 -19.57 -11.47 9.62
C ASP A 199 -20.61 -11.20 10.72
N ARG A 200 -21.14 -9.98 10.76
CA ARG A 200 -22.22 -9.66 11.72
C ARG A 200 -23.46 -10.50 11.44
N GLY A 201 -24.06 -11.04 12.49
CA GLY A 201 -25.28 -11.85 12.39
C GLY A 201 -25.03 -13.34 12.19
N CYS A 202 -23.77 -13.76 12.26
CA CYS A 202 -23.35 -15.09 12.65
C CYS A 202 -23.40 -15.29 14.17
#